data_AF-A0A7X0NJX1-F1
#
_entry.id   AF-A0A7X0NJX1-F1
#
_cell.length_a   1.000
_cell.length_b   1.000
_cell.length_c   1.000
_cell.angle_alpha   90.00
_cell.angle_beta   90.00
_cell.angle_gamma   90.00
#
_symmetry.space_group_name_H-M   'P 1'
#
loop_
_entity.id
_entity.type
_entity.pdbx_description
1 polymer ?
#
loop_
_entity_poly.entity_id
_entity_poly.type
_entity_poly.pdbx_seq_one_letter_code
_entity_poly.pdbx_strand_id
1 'polypeptide(L)'
;MTQMSEEHQPTVKRSLYLLNSCIEGFEIAIDMVSQAKAIDKTYTYLEAEKGLDYKLHKESFGCAKYIMDEMHKLIDVLPDGEESKKVREKEKSGLALLDFVSSELKKFLCRIISSRNGLEASLSMHEALSQLNLDEDGFRYKFFIEDHIMNVMAANDGITEYIHPVIIKAFKIRKYRIGKLQELERNISNSDEENTPLKPSP
;
A
#
# COMPACT_ATOMS: atom_id res chain seq x y z
N MET A 1 -27.62 4.12 -30.00
CA MET A 1 -27.00 4.40 -28.68
C MET A 1 -26.57 3.07 -28.09
N THR A 2 -25.29 2.74 -28.20
CA THR A 2 -24.71 1.60 -27.46
C THR A 2 -23.95 2.21 -26.29
N GLN A 3 -24.64 2.34 -25.16
CA GLN A 3 -24.00 2.44 -23.85
C GLN A 3 -23.15 1.18 -23.67
N MET A 4 -22.05 1.25 -22.89
CA MET A 4 -21.48 0.02 -22.31
C MET A 4 -22.63 -0.77 -21.73
N SER A 5 -22.72 -2.08 -22.02
CA SER A 5 -23.85 -2.86 -21.50
C SER A 5 -23.93 -2.66 -19.98
N GLU A 6 -25.13 -2.59 -19.43
CA GLU A 6 -25.35 -2.36 -18.00
C GLU A 6 -24.58 -3.37 -17.12
N GLU A 7 -24.15 -4.51 -17.68
CA GLU A 7 -23.29 -5.52 -17.03
C GLU A 7 -21.84 -5.07 -16.79
N HIS A 8 -21.30 -4.10 -17.55
CA HIS A 8 -19.90 -3.67 -17.43
C HIS A 8 -19.68 -2.47 -16.49
N GLN A 9 -20.73 -1.73 -16.12
CA GLN A 9 -20.60 -0.66 -15.13
C GLN A 9 -20.26 -1.15 -13.70
N PRO A 10 -20.82 -2.28 -13.22
CA PRO A 10 -20.46 -2.85 -11.93
C PRO A 10 -18.99 -3.28 -11.84
N THR A 11 -18.41 -3.78 -12.94
CA THR A 11 -17.02 -4.27 -12.97
C THR A 11 -16.01 -3.11 -12.95
N VAL A 12 -16.24 -2.05 -13.72
CA VAL A 12 -15.38 -0.85 -13.71
C VAL A 12 -15.29 -0.21 -12.32
N LYS A 13 -16.45 -0.04 -11.66
CA LYS A 13 -16.52 0.53 -10.31
C LYS A 13 -15.72 -0.30 -9.31
N ARG A 14 -15.78 -1.63 -9.44
CA ARG A 14 -15.01 -2.56 -8.60
C ARG A 14 -13.51 -2.41 -8.82
N SER A 15 -13.04 -2.37 -10.07
CA SER A 15 -11.61 -2.22 -10.38
C SER A 15 -11.05 -0.90 -9.85
N LEU A 16 -11.78 0.21 -10.04
CA LEU A 16 -11.40 1.52 -9.50
C LEU A 16 -11.39 1.52 -7.97
N TYR A 17 -12.37 0.88 -7.33
CA TYR A 17 -12.40 0.73 -5.87
C TYR A 17 -11.16 -0.01 -5.34
N LEU A 18 -10.79 -1.13 -5.97
CA LEU A 18 -9.63 -1.93 -5.57
C LEU A 18 -8.32 -1.16 -5.76
N LEU A 19 -8.16 -0.48 -6.89
CA LEU A 19 -7.02 0.40 -7.16
C LEU A 19 -6.89 1.49 -6.08
N ASN A 20 -7.97 2.24 -5.82
CA ASN A 20 -7.96 3.31 -4.82
C ASN A 20 -7.68 2.78 -3.40
N SER A 21 -8.27 1.64 -3.04
CA SER A 21 -8.01 1.00 -1.74
C SER A 21 -6.55 0.57 -1.58
N CYS A 22 -5.93 0.07 -2.66
CA CYS A 22 -4.50 -0.26 -2.65
C CYS A 22 -3.64 1.01 -2.54
N ILE A 23 -3.97 2.07 -3.29
CA ILE A 23 -3.27 3.37 -3.23
C ILE A 23 -3.24 3.89 -1.79
N GLU A 24 -4.40 4.00 -1.15
CA GLU A 24 -4.51 4.45 0.25
C GLU A 24 -3.68 3.58 1.19
N GLY A 25 -3.75 2.25 1.02
CA GLY A 25 -2.96 1.32 1.81
C GLY A 25 -1.44 1.50 1.65
N PHE A 26 -0.96 1.74 0.44
CA PHE A 26 0.46 2.03 0.18
C PHE A 26 0.89 3.37 0.76
N GLU A 27 0.07 4.42 0.63
CA GLU A 27 0.33 5.74 1.21
C GLU A 27 0.49 5.65 2.74
N ILE A 28 -0.42 4.94 3.41
CA ILE A 28 -0.35 4.67 4.84
C ILE A 28 0.93 3.90 5.20
N ALA A 29 1.30 2.87 4.44
CA ALA A 29 2.51 2.09 4.68
C ALA A 29 3.80 2.93 4.50
N ILE A 30 3.82 3.85 3.52
CA ILE A 30 4.96 4.75 3.29
C ILE A 30 5.10 5.76 4.43
N ASP A 31 3.99 6.30 4.93
CA ASP A 31 3.98 7.19 6.09
C ASP A 31 4.52 6.48 7.35
N MET A 32 4.11 5.22 7.59
CA MET A 32 4.64 4.40 8.69
C MET A 32 6.16 4.27 8.65
N VAL A 33 6.76 4.06 7.47
CA VAL A 33 8.22 3.98 7.30
C VAL A 33 8.87 5.34 7.57
N SER A 34 8.26 6.42 7.08
CA SER A 34 8.77 7.78 7.25
C SER A 34 8.84 8.19 8.72
N GLN A 35 7.79 7.88 9.49
CA GLN A 35 7.75 8.09 10.94
C GLN A 35 8.79 7.23 11.67
N ALA A 36 8.90 5.94 11.32
CA ALA A 36 9.90 5.05 11.93
C ALA A 36 11.34 5.56 11.68
N LYS A 37 11.61 6.08 10.49
CA LYS A 37 12.90 6.70 10.15
C LYS A 37 13.17 7.96 10.97
N ALA A 38 12.17 8.81 11.18
CA ALA A 38 12.32 10.02 12.00
C ALA A 38 12.67 9.65 13.44
N ILE A 39 12.00 8.66 14.01
CA ILE A 39 12.23 8.22 15.39
C ILE A 39 13.58 7.55 15.56
N ASP A 40 13.98 6.67 14.64
CA ASP A 40 15.31 6.06 14.68
C ASP A 40 16.43 7.10 14.64
N LYS A 41 16.27 8.15 13.82
CA LYS A 41 17.20 9.29 13.80
C LYS A 41 17.22 10.06 15.11
N THR A 42 16.07 10.34 15.70
CA THR A 42 15.97 11.07 16.97
C THR A 42 16.68 10.30 18.09
N TYR A 43 16.40 9.01 18.24
CA TYR A 43 17.07 8.17 19.24
C TYR A 43 18.58 8.11 19.05
N THR A 44 19.03 8.00 17.80
CA THR A 44 20.46 8.00 17.46
C THR A 44 21.11 9.34 17.81
N TYR A 45 20.47 10.46 17.47
CA TYR A 45 20.99 11.80 17.74
C TYR A 45 21.07 12.13 19.23
N LEU A 46 20.07 11.71 20.01
CA LEU A 46 20.01 11.97 21.45
C LEU A 46 20.84 10.97 22.27
N GLU A 47 21.41 9.94 21.65
CA GLU A 47 22.06 8.82 22.34
C GLU A 47 21.15 8.19 23.42
N ALA A 48 19.84 8.23 23.18
CA ALA A 48 18.83 7.81 24.15
C ALA A 48 18.57 6.30 24.09
N GLU A 49 18.19 5.72 25.22
CA GLU A 49 17.78 4.32 25.28
C GLU A 49 16.43 4.13 24.58
N LYS A 50 16.36 3.15 23.67
CA LYS A 50 15.17 2.90 22.83
C LYS A 50 13.95 2.49 23.66
N GLY A 51 13.01 3.41 23.82
CA GLY A 51 11.79 3.26 24.60
C GLY A 51 10.64 2.55 23.88
N LEU A 52 9.44 2.67 24.46
CA LEU A 52 8.23 2.04 23.93
C LEU A 52 7.78 2.63 22.60
N ASP A 53 7.85 3.94 22.44
CA ASP A 53 7.59 4.63 21.18
C ASP A 53 8.42 4.03 20.04
N TYR A 54 9.71 3.78 20.24
CA TYR A 54 10.57 3.10 19.27
C TYR A 54 10.00 1.71 18.89
N LYS A 55 9.53 0.93 19.88
CA LYS A 55 8.91 -0.39 19.64
C LYS A 55 7.61 -0.28 18.84
N LEU A 56 6.76 0.71 19.11
CA LEU A 56 5.53 0.97 18.36
C LEU A 56 5.82 1.28 16.89
N HIS A 57 6.85 2.09 16.64
CA HIS A 57 7.27 2.43 15.28
C HIS A 57 8.01 1.29 14.58
N LYS A 58 8.68 0.41 15.32
CA LYS A 58 9.23 -0.85 14.79
C LYS A 58 8.13 -1.79 14.28
N GLU A 59 6.99 -1.90 14.97
CA GLU A 59 5.84 -2.67 14.46
C GLU A 59 5.22 -2.02 13.21
N SER A 60 5.19 -0.69 13.16
CA SER A 60 4.72 0.05 11.97
C SER A 60 5.65 -0.17 10.78
N PHE A 61 6.96 -0.15 10.99
CA PHE A 61 7.94 -0.52 9.98
C PHE A 61 7.78 -1.99 9.53
N GLY A 62 7.61 -2.92 10.48
CA GLY A 62 7.40 -4.34 10.19
C GLY A 62 6.16 -4.59 9.33
N CYS A 63 5.10 -3.81 9.55
CA CYS A 63 3.89 -3.83 8.72
C CYS A 63 4.19 -3.42 7.26
N ALA A 64 4.85 -2.29 7.06
CA ALA A 64 5.21 -1.79 5.73
C ALA A 64 6.17 -2.75 5.00
N LYS A 65 7.15 -3.30 5.72
CA LYS A 65 8.07 -4.32 5.18
C LYS A 65 7.33 -5.58 4.75
N TYR A 66 6.36 -6.05 5.53
CA TYR A 66 5.56 -7.22 5.16
C TYR A 66 4.81 -7.01 3.83
N ILE A 67 4.19 -5.84 3.65
CA ILE A 67 3.52 -5.49 2.39
C ILE A 67 4.52 -5.54 1.23
N MET A 68 5.69 -4.90 1.38
CA MET A 68 6.76 -4.93 0.38
C MET A 68 7.24 -6.34 0.05
N ASP A 69 7.44 -7.19 1.07
CA ASP A 69 7.92 -8.57 0.87
C ASP A 69 6.89 -9.40 0.06
N GLU A 70 5.60 -9.25 0.33
CA GLU A 70 4.54 -9.93 -0.45
C GLU A 70 4.46 -9.40 -1.89
N MET A 71 4.70 -8.11 -2.10
CA MET A 71 4.82 -7.54 -3.45
C MET A 71 6.00 -8.11 -4.22
N HIS A 72 7.15 -8.27 -3.58
CA HIS A 72 8.31 -8.90 -4.20
C HIS A 72 8.02 -10.35 -4.58
N LYS A 73 7.34 -11.11 -3.72
CA LYS A 73 6.91 -12.49 -4.04
C LYS A 73 6.01 -12.54 -5.27
N LEU A 74 5.07 -11.59 -5.40
CA LEU A 74 4.20 -11.50 -6.58
C LEU A 74 5.00 -11.24 -7.85
N ILE A 75 5.98 -10.33 -7.82
CA ILE A 75 6.82 -10.04 -8.99
C ILE A 75 7.70 -11.23 -9.36
N ASP A 76 8.25 -11.92 -8.36
CA ASP A 76 9.20 -13.02 -8.58
C ASP A 76 8.60 -14.20 -9.34
N VAL A 77 7.27 -14.32 -9.36
CA VAL A 77 6.55 -15.36 -10.13
C VAL A 77 6.13 -14.91 -11.54
N LEU A 78 6.39 -13.66 -11.92
CA LEU A 78 6.13 -13.16 -13.27
C LEU A 78 7.22 -13.63 -14.26
N PRO A 79 6.93 -13.63 -15.58
CA PRO A 79 7.89 -14.08 -16.60
C PRO A 79 9.25 -13.37 -16.57
N ASP A 80 9.29 -12.12 -16.12
CA ASP A 80 10.49 -11.29 -15.95
C ASP A 80 10.95 -11.17 -14.48
N GLY A 81 10.43 -12.02 -13.59
CA GLY A 81 10.63 -11.97 -12.15
C GLY A 81 12.09 -12.12 -11.72
N GLU A 82 12.84 -13.02 -12.38
CA GLU A 82 14.26 -13.27 -12.07
C GLU A 82 15.14 -12.04 -12.34
N GLU A 83 14.91 -11.34 -13.44
CA GLU A 83 15.65 -10.12 -13.77
C GLU A 83 15.25 -8.98 -12.82
N SER A 84 13.95 -8.84 -12.55
CA SER A 84 13.44 -7.90 -11.57
C SER A 84 14.05 -8.12 -10.18
N LYS A 85 14.24 -9.38 -9.77
CA LYS A 85 14.86 -9.73 -8.49
C LYS A 85 16.33 -9.31 -8.43
N LYS A 86 17.12 -9.59 -9.47
CA LYS A 86 18.53 -9.18 -9.54
C LYS A 86 18.70 -7.67 -9.42
N VAL A 87 17.86 -6.90 -10.11
CA VAL A 87 17.86 -5.43 -10.03
C VAL A 87 17.57 -4.97 -8.60
N ARG A 88 16.51 -5.52 -7.96
CA ARG A 88 16.14 -5.16 -6.58
C ARG A 88 17.21 -5.54 -5.56
N GLU A 89 17.83 -6.71 -5.68
CA GLU A 89 18.91 -7.14 -4.78
C GLU A 89 20.14 -6.23 -4.89
N LYS A 90 20.49 -5.80 -6.11
CA LYS A 90 21.55 -4.81 -6.34
C LYS A 90 21.22 -3.48 -5.67
N GLU A 91 20.01 -2.95 -5.84
CA GLU A 91 19.57 -1.70 -5.20
C GLU A 91 19.57 -1.81 -3.67
N LYS A 92 19.11 -2.94 -3.13
CA LYS A 92 19.07 -3.21 -1.68
C LYS A 92 20.46 -3.12 -1.03
N SER A 93 21.49 -3.60 -1.72
CA SER A 93 22.86 -3.59 -1.20
C SER A 93 23.43 -2.19 -0.96
N GLY A 94 22.86 -1.16 -1.61
CA GLY A 94 23.32 0.23 -1.50
C GLY A 94 22.51 1.12 -0.56
N LEU A 95 21.48 0.60 0.12
CA LEU A 95 20.53 1.41 0.88
C LEU A 95 20.35 0.90 2.32
N ALA A 96 20.13 1.84 3.24
CA ALA A 96 19.61 1.50 4.57
C ALA A 96 18.23 0.84 4.43
N LEU A 97 17.91 -0.10 5.33
CA LEU A 97 16.70 -0.91 5.19
C LEU A 97 15.40 -0.08 5.15
N LEU A 98 15.29 0.96 5.98
CA LEU A 98 14.14 1.88 5.97
C LEU A 98 14.00 2.60 4.61
N ASP A 99 15.12 3.01 4.02
CA ASP A 99 15.14 3.70 2.73
C ASP A 99 14.79 2.76 1.58
N PHE A 100 15.30 1.53 1.63
CA PHE A 100 14.95 0.49 0.68
C PHE A 100 13.44 0.19 0.71
N VAL A 101 12.85 -0.05 1.89
CA VAL A 101 11.41 -0.34 2.02
C VAL A 101 10.57 0.85 1.54
N SER A 102 10.93 2.09 1.91
CA SER A 102 10.22 3.28 1.44
C SER A 102 10.28 3.43 -0.09
N SER A 103 11.45 3.22 -0.68
CA SER A 103 11.66 3.29 -2.13
C SER A 103 10.81 2.26 -2.88
N GLU A 104 10.82 1.01 -2.43
CA GLU A 104 10.07 -0.06 -3.08
C GLU A 104 8.55 0.16 -2.99
N LEU A 105 8.04 0.54 -1.81
CA LEU A 105 6.62 0.88 -1.66
C LEU A 105 6.21 2.05 -2.55
N LYS A 106 7.06 3.08 -2.70
CA LYS A 106 6.81 4.20 -3.62
C LYS A 106 6.77 3.75 -5.09
N LYS A 107 7.66 2.84 -5.50
CA LYS A 107 7.62 2.27 -6.86
C LYS A 107 6.30 1.56 -7.13
N PHE A 108 5.81 0.77 -6.16
CA PHE A 108 4.51 0.11 -6.27
C PHE A 108 3.35 1.11 -6.34
N LEU A 109 3.35 2.10 -5.45
CA LEU A 109 2.35 3.17 -5.44
C LEU A 109 2.29 3.90 -6.79
N CYS A 110 3.45 4.31 -7.34
CA CYS A 110 3.51 4.99 -8.64
C CYS A 110 2.92 4.14 -9.77
N ARG A 111 3.18 2.83 -9.77
CA ARG A 111 2.61 1.91 -10.77
C ARG A 111 1.10 1.81 -10.65
N ILE A 112 0.56 1.64 -9.44
CA ILE A 112 -0.89 1.55 -9.23
C ILE A 112 -1.59 2.89 -9.54
N ILE A 113 -1.01 4.02 -9.18
CA ILE A 113 -1.53 5.35 -9.55
C ILE A 113 -1.57 5.50 -11.07
N SER A 114 -0.53 5.07 -11.77
CA SER A 114 -0.48 5.13 -13.24
C SER A 114 -1.57 4.26 -13.87
N SER A 115 -1.76 3.04 -13.35
CA SER A 115 -2.84 2.14 -13.74
C SER A 115 -4.23 2.75 -13.55
N ARG A 116 -4.48 3.36 -12.38
CA ARG A 116 -5.75 4.06 -12.10
C ARG A 116 -5.98 5.21 -13.07
N ASN A 117 -4.98 6.10 -13.23
CA ASN A 117 -5.10 7.24 -14.15
C ASN A 117 -5.34 6.81 -15.59
N GLY A 118 -4.66 5.75 -16.04
CA GLY A 118 -4.87 5.18 -17.38
C GLY A 118 -6.28 4.65 -17.58
N LEU A 119 -6.82 3.96 -16.57
CA LEU A 119 -8.21 3.47 -16.59
C LEU A 119 -9.22 4.62 -16.60
N GLU A 120 -9.08 5.62 -15.72
CA GLU A 120 -9.95 6.79 -15.66
C GLU A 120 -9.93 7.60 -16.97
N ALA A 121 -8.74 7.78 -17.57
CA ALA A 121 -8.60 8.45 -18.85
C ALA A 121 -9.30 7.67 -19.98
N SER A 122 -9.13 6.34 -20.02
CA SER A 122 -9.77 5.49 -21.02
C SER A 122 -11.29 5.51 -20.90
N LEU A 123 -11.82 5.45 -19.68
CA LEU A 123 -13.26 5.58 -19.39
C LEU A 123 -13.78 6.94 -19.85
N SER A 124 -13.08 8.03 -19.52
CA SER A 124 -13.46 9.39 -19.92
C SER A 124 -13.50 9.53 -21.45
N MET A 125 -12.52 8.96 -22.16
CA MET A 125 -12.50 8.94 -23.62
C MET A 125 -13.66 8.13 -24.20
N HIS A 126 -13.94 6.95 -23.64
CA HIS A 126 -15.06 6.12 -24.07
C HIS A 126 -16.42 6.82 -23.87
N GLU A 127 -16.61 7.50 -22.74
CA GLU A 127 -17.81 8.30 -22.45
C GLU A 127 -17.94 9.47 -23.43
N ALA A 128 -16.85 10.20 -23.69
CA ALA A 128 -16.86 11.31 -24.65
C ALA A 128 -17.24 10.84 -26.05
N LEU A 129 -16.62 9.76 -26.55
CA LEU A 129 -16.96 9.16 -27.84
C LEU A 129 -18.42 8.71 -27.92
N SER A 130 -19.00 8.25 -26.81
CA SER A 130 -20.39 7.83 -26.75
C SER A 130 -21.40 8.97 -26.89
N GLN A 131 -20.98 10.22 -26.69
CA GLN A 131 -21.81 11.41 -26.84
C GLN A 131 -21.70 12.03 -28.24
N LEU A 132 -20.75 11.58 -29.06
CA LEU A 132 -20.54 12.09 -30.41
C LEU A 132 -21.37 11.31 -31.44
N ASN A 133 -21.70 11.97 -32.55
CA ASN A 133 -22.21 11.30 -33.74
C ASN A 133 -21.02 10.78 -34.55
N LEU A 134 -20.60 9.55 -34.25
CA LEU A 134 -19.42 8.93 -34.83
C LEU A 134 -19.69 8.40 -36.25
N ASP A 135 -18.68 8.48 -37.11
CA ASP A 135 -18.60 7.72 -38.35
C ASP A 135 -18.04 6.31 -38.08
N GLU A 136 -17.87 5.50 -39.13
CA GLU A 136 -17.40 4.11 -39.00
C GLU A 136 -16.03 4.02 -38.30
N ASP A 137 -15.10 4.90 -38.66
CA ASP A 137 -13.76 4.92 -38.04
C ASP A 137 -13.83 5.39 -36.59
N GLY A 138 -14.70 6.35 -36.27
CA GLY A 138 -15.00 6.75 -34.89
C GLY A 138 -15.55 5.60 -34.06
N PHE A 139 -16.45 4.77 -34.61
CA PHE A 139 -16.93 3.56 -33.93
C PHE A 139 -15.84 2.52 -33.74
N ARG A 140 -14.98 2.29 -34.75
CA ARG A 140 -13.83 1.38 -34.63
C ARG A 140 -12.89 1.82 -33.50
N TYR A 141 -12.59 3.11 -33.42
CA TYR A 141 -11.76 3.66 -32.35
C TYR A 141 -12.43 3.53 -30.97
N LYS A 142 -13.75 3.75 -30.87
CA LYS A 142 -14.51 3.52 -29.63
C LYS A 142 -14.41 2.07 -29.16
N PHE A 143 -14.58 1.08 -30.06
CA PHE A 143 -14.44 -0.33 -29.70
C PHE A 143 -13.01 -0.70 -29.30
N PHE A 144 -12.00 -0.10 -29.93
CA PHE A 144 -10.61 -0.28 -29.53
C PHE A 144 -10.37 0.21 -28.08
N ILE A 145 -10.94 1.36 -27.70
CA ILE A 145 -10.86 1.86 -26.33
C ILE A 145 -11.60 0.93 -25.36
N GLU A 146 -12.77 0.41 -25.73
CA GLU A 146 -13.52 -0.53 -24.90
C GLU A 146 -12.71 -1.81 -24.62
N ASP A 147 -12.07 -2.39 -25.63
CA ASP A 147 -11.16 -3.53 -25.46
C ASP A 147 -9.94 -3.18 -24.59
N HIS A 148 -9.36 -2.00 -24.79
CA HIS A 148 -8.26 -1.52 -23.96
C HIS A 148 -8.67 -1.40 -22.48
N ILE A 149 -9.85 -0.85 -22.18
CA ILE A 149 -10.39 -0.76 -20.82
C ILE A 149 -10.48 -2.15 -20.20
N MET A 150 -11.05 -3.12 -20.91
CA MET A 150 -11.22 -4.49 -20.42
C MET A 150 -9.88 -5.17 -20.12
N ASN A 151 -8.89 -5.00 -20.99
CA ASN A 151 -7.55 -5.56 -20.80
C ASN A 151 -6.83 -4.91 -19.60
N VAL A 152 -6.92 -3.59 -19.45
CA VAL A 152 -6.34 -2.86 -18.31
C VAL A 152 -7.01 -3.27 -17.00
N MET A 153 -8.34 -3.41 -16.99
CA MET A 153 -9.07 -3.90 -15.83
C MET A 153 -8.64 -5.31 -15.44
N ALA A 154 -8.62 -6.26 -16.38
CA ALA A 154 -8.23 -7.64 -16.09
C ALA A 154 -6.82 -7.74 -15.49
N ALA A 155 -5.86 -6.99 -16.05
CA ALA A 155 -4.50 -6.95 -15.53
C ALA A 155 -4.42 -6.33 -14.12
N ASN A 156 -5.10 -5.20 -13.91
CA ASN A 156 -5.09 -4.50 -12.63
C ASN A 156 -5.86 -5.26 -11.55
N ASP A 157 -6.98 -5.91 -11.88
CA ASP A 157 -7.78 -6.68 -10.93
C ASP A 157 -6.98 -7.88 -10.43
N GLY A 158 -6.30 -8.62 -11.31
CA GLY A 158 -5.45 -9.74 -10.87
C GLY A 158 -4.37 -9.31 -9.85
N ILE A 159 -3.79 -8.12 -10.04
CA ILE A 159 -2.79 -7.57 -9.12
C ILE A 159 -3.46 -7.05 -7.83
N THR A 160 -4.51 -6.23 -7.94
CA THR A 160 -5.13 -5.57 -6.79
C THR A 160 -5.96 -6.53 -5.92
N GLU A 161 -6.55 -7.57 -6.49
CA GLU A 161 -7.22 -8.65 -5.74
C GLU A 161 -6.23 -9.45 -4.88
N TYR A 162 -4.97 -9.57 -5.30
CA TYR A 162 -3.91 -10.16 -4.48
C TYR A 162 -3.44 -9.21 -3.37
N ILE A 163 -3.18 -7.94 -3.73
CA ILE A 163 -2.55 -6.97 -2.83
C ILE A 163 -3.50 -6.46 -1.75
N HIS A 164 -4.76 -6.22 -2.10
CA HIS A 164 -5.71 -5.62 -1.16
C HIS A 164 -5.87 -6.45 0.13
N PRO A 165 -6.06 -7.79 0.08
CA PRO A 165 -6.05 -8.63 1.26
C PRO A 165 -4.72 -8.61 2.04
N VAL A 166 -3.58 -8.51 1.34
CA VAL A 166 -2.25 -8.42 1.97
C VAL A 166 -2.13 -7.17 2.82
N ILE A 167 -2.53 -6.01 2.28
CA ILE A 167 -2.53 -4.73 3.00
C ILE A 167 -3.42 -4.82 4.25
N ILE A 168 -4.66 -5.30 4.09
CA ILE A 168 -5.60 -5.46 5.21
C ILE A 168 -5.02 -6.38 6.28
N LYS A 169 -4.42 -7.51 5.89
CA LYS A 169 -3.79 -8.45 6.81
C LYS A 169 -2.63 -7.79 7.55
N ALA A 170 -1.78 -7.05 6.85
CA ALA A 170 -0.67 -6.31 7.45
C ALA A 170 -1.16 -5.33 8.52
N PHE A 171 -2.21 -4.56 8.20
CA PHE A 171 -2.79 -3.58 9.14
C PHE A 171 -3.45 -4.24 10.34
N LYS A 172 -4.13 -5.38 10.15
CA LYS A 172 -4.70 -6.17 11.26
C LYS A 172 -3.60 -6.69 12.20
N ILE A 173 -2.51 -7.23 11.65
CA ILE A 173 -1.36 -7.70 12.43
C ILE A 173 -0.74 -6.54 13.22
N ARG A 174 -0.50 -5.39 12.56
CA ARG A 174 0.03 -4.19 13.21
C ARG A 174 -0.87 -3.74 14.35
N LYS A 175 -2.18 -3.60 14.11
CA LYS A 175 -3.16 -3.16 15.13
C LYS A 175 -3.13 -4.07 16.35
N TYR A 176 -3.13 -5.38 16.13
CA TYR A 176 -3.06 -6.37 17.21
C TYR A 176 -1.78 -6.24 18.05
N ARG A 177 -0.63 -6.10 17.40
CA ARG A 177 0.67 -6.00 18.09
C ARG A 177 0.84 -4.68 18.84
N ILE A 178 0.40 -3.57 18.25
CA ILE A 178 0.36 -2.27 18.93
C ILE A 178 -0.54 -2.33 20.16
N GLY A 179 -1.73 -2.95 20.05
CA GLY A 179 -2.63 -3.13 21.19
C GLY A 179 -1.95 -3.86 22.35
N LYS A 180 -1.23 -4.96 22.07
CA LYS A 180 -0.46 -5.68 23.09
C LYS A 180 0.64 -4.84 23.73
N LEU A 181 1.35 -4.03 22.95
CA LEU A 181 2.40 -3.15 23.48
C LEU A 181 1.83 -2.08 24.42
N GLN A 182 0.67 -1.51 24.07
CA GLN A 182 -0.03 -0.53 24.89
C GLN A 182 -0.65 -1.14 26.16
N GLU A 183 -1.15 -2.38 26.09
CA GLU A 183 -1.61 -3.11 27.28
C GLU A 183 -0.45 -3.39 28.25
N LEU A 184 0.71 -3.80 27.72
CA LEU A 184 1.90 -4.02 28.52
C LEU A 184 2.34 -2.74 29.24
N GLU A 185 2.32 -1.60 28.55
CA GLU A 185 2.63 -0.30 29.14
C GLU A 185 1.70 0.03 30.31
N ARG A 186 0.38 -0.11 30.12
CA ARG A 186 -0.60 0.15 31.18
C ARG A 186 -0.38 -0.74 32.40
N ASN A 187 -0.06 -2.02 32.18
CA ASN A 187 0.17 -2.96 33.28
C ASN A 187 1.43 -2.61 34.08
N ILE A 188 2.50 -2.15 33.41
CA ILE A 188 3.73 -1.69 34.07
C ILE A 188 3.43 -0.42 34.90
N SER A 189 2.76 0.57 34.30
CA SER A 189 2.40 1.80 35.00
C SER A 189 1.53 1.56 36.23
N ASN A 190 0.55 0.66 36.14
CA ASN A 190 -0.32 0.32 37.27
C ASN A 190 0.43 -0.43 38.40
N SER A 191 1.45 -1.24 38.05
CA SER A 191 2.26 -1.95 39.05
C SER A 191 3.25 -1.04 39.79
N ASP A 192 3.64 0.08 39.19
CA ASP A 192 4.50 1.08 39.81
C ASP A 192 3.71 1.97 40.80
N GLU A 193 2.41 2.23 40.55
CA GLU A 193 1.54 2.98 41.46
C GLU A 193 1.19 2.20 42.75
N GLU A 194 1.01 0.87 42.67
CA GLU A 194 0.74 0.02 43.85
C GLU A 194 1.96 -0.13 44.78
N ASN A 195 3.18 0.13 44.30
CA ASN A 195 4.42 -0.01 45.07
C ASN A 195 4.94 1.32 45.66
N THR A 196 4.19 2.40 45.58
CA THR A 196 4.57 3.68 46.21
C THR A 196 4.44 3.57 47.74
N PRO A 197 5.51 3.72 48.55
CA PRO A 197 5.39 3.63 50.00
C PRO A 197 4.51 4.77 50.53
N LEU A 198 3.51 4.41 51.33
CA LEU A 198 2.71 5.37 52.11
C LEU A 198 3.66 6.30 52.86
N LYS A 199 3.57 7.62 52.59
CA LYS A 199 4.29 8.64 53.35
C LYS A 199 4.04 8.41 54.84
N PRO A 200 5.08 8.46 55.71
CA PRO A 200 4.85 8.44 57.14
C PRO A 200 4.03 9.69 57.50
N SER A 201 2.86 9.46 58.09
CA SER A 201 2.02 10.52 58.64
C SER A 201 2.78 11.27 59.75
N PRO A 202 2.60 12.59 59.87
CA PRO A 202 3.29 13.43 60.85
C PRO A 202 2.93 13.10 62.30
#